data_AF-A0A452SEW2-F1
#
_entry.id   AF-A0A452SEW2-F1
#
_cell.length_a   1.000
_cell.length_b   1.000
_cell.length_c   1.000
_cell.angle_alpha   90.00
_cell.angle_beta   90.00
_cell.angle_gamma   90.00
#
_symmetry.space_group_name_H-M   'P 1'
#
loop_
_entity.id
_entity.type
_entity.pdbx_description
1 polymer ?
#
loop_
_entity_poly.entity_id
_entity_poly.type
_entity_poly.pdbx_seq_one_letter_code
_entity_poly.pdbx_strand_id
1 'polypeptide(L)' 'MAGRLATFLKDAWAKEPVLVASFTIGGLAVILPTLSPFTKYTTMINQATPYNYPVPLRDDGNMPNPQIGILA' A
#
# COMPACT_ATOMS: atom_id res chain seq x y z
N MET A 1 -28.50 -15.07 14.23
CA MET A 1 -27.09 -14.75 14.59
C MET A 1 -26.73 -13.28 14.38
N ALA A 2 -27.05 -12.67 13.24
CA ALA A 2 -26.74 -11.25 12.96
C ALA A 2 -27.27 -10.25 14.01
N GLY A 3 -28.46 -10.49 14.56
CA GLY A 3 -29.02 -9.64 15.63
C GLY A 3 -28.20 -9.61 16.93
N ARG A 4 -27.52 -10.71 17.28
CA ARG A 4 -26.66 -10.80 18.49
C ARG A 4 -25.33 -10.06 18.31
N LEU A 5 -24.79 -10.05 17.09
CA LEU A 5 -23.60 -9.28 16.75
C LEU A 5 -23.90 -7.78 16.77
N ALA A 6 -25.04 -7.36 16.19
CA ALA A 6 -25.43 -5.96 16.17
C ALA A 6 -25.67 -5.39 17.58
N THR A 7 -26.27 -6.17 18.51
CA THR A 7 -26.40 -5.74 19.91
C THR A 7 -25.05 -5.67 20.62
N PHE A 8 -24.17 -6.65 20.42
CA PHE A 8 -22.81 -6.62 20.99
C PHE A 8 -21.99 -5.42 20.52
N LEU A 9 -22.03 -5.10 19.21
CA LEU A 9 -21.35 -3.93 18.65
C LEU A 9 -21.88 -2.62 19.22
N LYS A 10 -23.20 -2.49 19.40
CA LYS A 10 -23.81 -1.31 20.04
C LYS A 10 -23.37 -1.17 21.51
N ASP A 11 -23.36 -2.26 22.25
CA ASP A 11 -22.94 -2.26 23.66
C ASP A 11 -21.43 -1.97 23.81
N ALA A 12 -20.59 -2.55 22.95
CA ALA A 12 -19.15 -2.31 22.93
C ALA A 12 -18.83 -0.86 22.58
N TRP A 13 -19.59 -0.26 21.65
CA TRP A 13 -19.42 1.14 21.29
C TRP A 13 -19.86 2.09 22.40
N ALA A 14 -20.89 1.73 23.18
CA ALA A 14 -21.35 2.51 24.31
C ALA A 14 -20.39 2.45 25.52
N LYS A 15 -19.72 1.32 25.73
CA LYS A 15 -18.83 1.09 26.89
C LYS A 15 -17.38 1.48 26.62
N GLU A 16 -16.84 1.05 25.48
CA GLU A 16 -15.42 1.18 25.15
C GLU A 16 -15.24 1.66 23.69
N PRO A 17 -15.71 2.88 23.37
CA PRO A 17 -15.68 3.40 22.00
C PRO A 17 -14.27 3.49 21.43
N VAL A 18 -13.28 3.77 22.29
CA VAL A 18 -11.86 3.88 21.89
C VAL A 18 -11.33 2.54 21.38
N LEU A 19 -11.67 1.43 22.04
CA LEU A 19 -11.22 0.10 21.61
C LEU A 19 -11.90 -0.29 20.30
N VAL A 20 -13.21 -0.08 20.18
CA VAL A 20 -13.95 -0.36 18.94
C VAL A 20 -13.35 0.42 17.76
N ALA A 21 -13.07 1.71 17.95
CA ALA A 21 -12.43 2.54 16.92
C ALA A 21 -11.01 2.06 16.57
N SER A 22 -10.21 1.64 17.56
CA SER A 22 -8.85 1.15 17.31
C SER A 22 -8.84 -0.11 16.45
N PHE A 23 -9.73 -1.07 16.74
CA PHE A 23 -9.83 -2.32 15.97
C PHE A 23 -10.39 -2.10 14.58
N THR A 24 -11.36 -1.19 14.40
CA THR A 24 -11.89 -0.88 13.07
C THR A 24 -10.86 -0.17 12.21
N ILE A 25 -10.16 0.84 12.74
CA ILE A 25 -9.10 1.56 12.02
C ILE A 25 -7.93 0.61 11.70
N GLY A 26 -7.50 -0.20 12.66
CA GLY A 26 -6.43 -1.18 12.45
C GLY A 26 -6.81 -2.24 11.40
N GLY A 27 -8.03 -2.77 11.47
CA GLY A 27 -8.53 -3.74 10.49
C GLY A 27 -8.64 -3.14 9.09
N LEU A 28 -9.14 -1.91 8.99
CA LEU A 28 -9.20 -1.17 7.73
C LEU A 28 -7.79 -0.90 7.17
N ALA A 29 -6.84 -0.49 8.01
CA ALA A 29 -5.46 -0.23 7.58
C ALA A 29 -4.77 -1.46 6.98
N VAL A 30 -5.15 -2.68 7.39
CA VAL A 30 -4.62 -3.94 6.82
C VAL A 30 -5.32 -4.34 5.53
N ILE A 31 -6.64 -4.14 5.44
CA ILE A 31 -7.45 -4.62 4.31
C ILE A 31 -7.45 -3.62 3.15
N LEU A 32 -7.47 -2.31 3.41
CA LEU A 32 -7.53 -1.29 2.36
C LEU A 32 -6.36 -1.33 1.36
N PRO A 33 -5.09 -1.51 1.78
CA PRO A 33 -3.97 -1.53 0.85
C PRO A 33 -4.04 -2.66 -0.18
N THR A 34 -4.63 -3.81 0.16
CA THR A 34 -4.75 -4.96 -0.76
C THR A 34 -5.90 -4.81 -1.75
N LEU A 35 -6.96 -4.11 -1.35
CA LEU A 35 -8.12 -3.83 -2.22
C LEU A 35 -7.92 -2.59 -3.10
N SER A 36 -7.07 -1.65 -2.67
CA SER A 36 -6.88 -0.40 -3.38
C SER A 36 -6.04 -0.57 -4.64
N PRO A 37 -6.55 -0.16 -5.83
CA PRO A 37 -5.75 -0.15 -7.06
C PRO A 37 -4.63 0.90 -7.00
N PHE A 38 -4.67 1.83 -6.03
CA PHE A 38 -3.72 2.93 -5.94
C PHE A 38 -2.40 2.56 -5.26
N THR A 39 -2.36 1.48 -4.47
CA THR A 39 -1.13 1.00 -3.80
C THR A 39 0.01 0.75 -4.81
N LYS A 40 -0.34 0.33 -6.04
CA LYS A 40 0.63 0.13 -7.13
C LYS A 40 1.40 1.40 -7.48
N TYR A 41 0.72 2.56 -7.54
CA TYR A 41 1.37 3.81 -7.95
C TYR A 41 2.36 4.31 -6.91
N THR A 42 2.09 4.10 -5.62
CA THR A 42 3.03 4.42 -4.55
C THR A 42 4.36 3.67 -4.74
N THR A 43 4.32 2.37 -5.06
CA THR A 43 5.53 1.59 -5.35
C THR A 43 6.26 2.09 -6.59
N MET A 44 5.53 2.41 -7.66
CA MET A 44 6.12 2.96 -8.88
C MET A 44 6.83 4.29 -8.64
N ILE A 45 6.25 5.18 -7.83
CA ILE A 45 6.86 6.47 -7.48
C ILE A 45 8.16 6.24 -6.69
N ASN A 46 8.14 5.36 -5.70
CA ASN A 46 9.33 5.06 -4.90
C ASN A 46 10.47 4.44 -5.71
N GLN A 47 10.15 3.70 -6.77
CA GLN A 47 11.13 3.13 -7.70
C GLN A 47 11.65 4.16 -8.72
N ALA A 48 10.80 5.09 -9.13
CA ALA A 48 11.15 6.12 -10.11
C ALA A 48 11.98 7.26 -9.51
N THR A 49 12.07 7.38 -8.18
CA THR A 49 12.91 8.39 -7.50
C THR A 49 14.35 7.88 -7.34
N PRO A 50 15.32 8.40 -8.12
CA PRO A 50 16.71 7.96 -8.02
C PRO A 50 17.36 8.57 -6.77
N TYR A 51 17.73 7.72 -5.83
CA TYR A 51 18.55 8.13 -4.67
C TYR A 51 20.05 8.03 -4.97
N ASN A 52 20.42 7.12 -5.87
CA ASN A 52 21.80 6.90 -6.29
C ASN A 52 21.99 7.42 -7.72
N TYR A 53 23.25 7.68 -8.08
CA TYR A 53 23.58 8.07 -9.43
C TYR A 53 23.47 6.86 -10.36
N PRO A 54 22.60 6.89 -11.38
CA PRO A 54 22.42 5.76 -12.29
C PRO A 54 23.62 5.68 -13.23
N VAL A 55 24.29 4.52 -13.23
CA VAL A 55 25.51 4.29 -14.02
C VAL A 55 25.14 3.74 -15.40
N PRO A 56 25.51 4.42 -16.50
CA PRO A 56 25.19 3.96 -17.85
C PRO A 56 25.85 2.62 -18.18
N LEU A 57 25.07 1.72 -18.78
CA LEU A 57 25.59 0.47 -19.33
C LEU A 57 26.28 0.73 -20.67
N ARG A 58 27.39 0.03 -20.91
CA ARG A 58 28.10 0.08 -22.20
C ARG A 58 27.35 -0.78 -23.22
N ASP A 59 27.00 -0.17 -24.35
CA ASP A 59 26.29 -0.84 -25.45
C ASP A 59 27.16 -1.92 -26.11
N ASP A 60 26.59 -3.11 -26.32
CA ASP A 60 27.20 -4.28 -26.96
C ASP A 60 26.59 -4.58 -28.34
N GLY A 61 25.63 -3.78 -28.80
CA GLY A 61 25.01 -3.89 -30.12
C GLY A 61 23.80 -4.85 -30.20
N ASN A 62 23.39 -5.49 -29.09
CA ASN A 62 22.19 -6.33 -29.03
C ASN A 62 21.26 -5.91 -27.88
N MET A 63 20.98 -4.61 -27.79
CA MET A 63 20.05 -4.05 -26.80
C MET A 63 18.73 -3.64 -27.46
N PRO A 64 17.70 -4.51 -27.52
CA PRO A 64 16.41 -4.17 -28.13
C PRO A 64 15.60 -3.13 -27.34
N ASN A 65 16.00 -2.80 -26.11
CA ASN A 65 15.39 -1.73 -25.31
C ASN A 65 16.46 -0.78 -24.72
N PRO A 66 17.06 0.11 -25.53
CA PRO A 66 18.24 0.90 -25.18
C PRO A 66 17.87 2.28 -24.61
N GLN A 67 16.90 2.36 -23.68
CA GLN A 67 16.51 3.63 -23.05
C GLN A 67 17.52 4.00 -21.95
N ILE A 68 18.77 4.21 -22.40
CA ILE A 68 19.93 4.91 -21.83
C ILE A 68 19.95 4.89 -20.30
N GLY A 69 20.85 4.08 -19.72
CA GLY A 69 21.01 3.76 -18.30
C GLY A 69 21.17 4.94 -17.35
N ILE A 70 20.09 5.70 -17.17
CA ILE A 70 19.95 6.85 -16.28
C ILE A 70 18.66 6.71 -15.44
N LEU A 71 18.06 5.52 -15.39
CA LEU A 71 16.91 5.24 -14.54
C LEU A 71 17.33 4.25 -13.45
N ALA A 72 17.64 4.84 -12.29
CA ALA A 72 17.78 4.25 -10.95
C ALA A 72 18.79 3.11 -10.76
#